data_AF-A0A497G2B9-F1
#
_entry.id   AF-A0A497G2B9-F1
#
_cell.length_a   1.000
_cell.length_b   1.000
_cell.length_c   1.000
_cell.angle_alpha   90.00
_cell.angle_beta   90.00
_cell.angle_gamma   90.00
#
_symmetry.space_group_name_H-M   'P 1'
#
loop_
_entity.id
_entity.type
_entity.pdbx_description
1 polymer ?
#
loop_
_entity_poly.entity_id
_entity_poly.type
_entity_poly.pdbx_seq_one_letter_code
_entity_poly.pdbx_strand_id
1 'polypeptide(L)'
;MREIVAQERISFDVLERKARLGEIDLENVIKSLPLDYIAERNVVIEGRVAFLVLDTPNVDIKVFLWAPVQFRAERIAKRRNISIEEALKALRNSDEER
;
A
#
# COMPACT_ATOMS: atom_id res chain seq x y z
N MET A 1 -4.98 8.74 6.29
CA MET A 1 -4.12 9.95 6.46
C MET A 1 -4.82 11.26 6.08
N ARG A 2 -5.30 11.45 4.83
CA ARG A 2 -6.06 12.68 4.48
C ARG A 2 -7.32 12.88 5.33
N GLU A 3 -8.04 11.80 5.64
CA GLU A 3 -9.19 11.87 6.57
C GLU A 3 -8.79 12.27 7.98
N ILE A 4 -7.69 11.76 8.52
CA ILE A 4 -7.19 12.12 9.86
C ILE A 4 -6.86 13.62 9.91
N VAL A 5 -6.13 14.12 8.91
CA VAL A 5 -5.81 15.55 8.74
C VAL A 5 -7.09 16.40 8.65
N ALA A 6 -8.10 15.90 7.92
CA ALA A 6 -9.38 16.60 7.74
C ALA A 6 -10.27 16.58 9.01
N GLN A 7 -10.34 15.44 9.71
CA GLN A 7 -11.15 15.26 10.92
C GLN A 7 -10.56 16.02 12.12
N GLU A 8 -9.24 15.95 12.30
CA GLU A 8 -8.52 16.65 13.38
C GLU A 8 -8.26 18.13 13.06
N ARG A 9 -8.55 18.58 11.83
CA ARG A 9 -8.29 19.95 11.35
C ARG A 9 -6.84 20.41 11.58
N ILE A 10 -5.89 19.49 11.45
CA ILE A 10 -4.45 19.76 11.58
C ILE A 10 -3.78 19.72 10.22
N SER A 11 -2.63 20.39 10.06
CA SER A 11 -1.81 20.22 8.85
C SER A 11 -1.03 18.89 8.90
N PHE A 12 -0.51 18.46 7.75
CA PHE A 12 0.38 17.30 7.68
C PHE A 12 1.64 17.47 8.54
N ASP A 13 2.23 18.66 8.58
CA ASP A 13 3.42 18.94 9.41
C ASP A 13 3.12 18.79 10.91
N VAL A 14 1.91 19.16 11.33
CA VAL A 14 1.47 18.99 12.73
C VAL A 14 1.23 17.52 13.04
N LEU A 15 0.61 16.77 12.12
CA LEU A 15 0.43 15.32 12.26
C LEU A 15 1.79 14.60 12.37
N GLU A 16 2.76 14.96 11.53
CA GLU A 16 4.11 14.38 11.56
C GLU A 16 4.80 14.63 12.90
N ARG A 17 4.73 15.87 13.40
CA ARG A 17 5.31 16.25 14.68
C ARG A 17 4.69 15.46 15.83
N LYS A 18 3.35 15.36 15.86
CA LYS A 18 2.62 14.61 16.89
C LYS A 18 2.97 13.13 16.86
N ALA A 19 3.06 12.53 15.67
CA ALA A 19 3.49 11.14 15.51
C ALA A 19 4.92 10.93 16.04
N ARG A 20 5.85 11.85 15.70
CA ARG A 20 7.24 11.79 16.16
C ARG A 20 7.38 11.94 17.68
N LEU A 21 6.51 12.71 18.31
CA LEU A 21 6.46 12.89 19.76
C LEU A 21 5.74 11.74 20.49
N GLY A 22 5.19 10.76 19.75
CA GLY A 22 4.42 9.65 20.31
C GLY A 22 3.02 10.02 20.78
N GLU A 23 2.55 11.24 20.49
CA GLU A 23 1.18 11.68 20.78
C GLU A 23 0.16 10.98 19.88
N ILE A 24 0.59 10.54 18.69
CA ILE A 24 -0.21 9.76 17.76
C ILE A 24 0.56 8.51 17.39
N ASP A 25 -0.03 7.35 17.68
CA ASP A 25 0.48 6.07 17.21
C ASP A 25 0.07 5.85 15.74
N LEU A 26 0.87 6.41 14.83
CA LEU A 26 0.59 6.34 13.41
C LEU A 26 0.60 4.90 12.88
N GLU A 27 1.40 4.01 13.49
CA GLU A 27 1.47 2.61 13.08
C GLU A 27 0.16 1.90 13.38
N ASN A 28 -0.37 2.05 14.59
CA ASN A 28 -1.67 1.48 14.97
C ASN A 28 -2.80 2.05 14.12
N VAL A 29 -2.79 3.35 13.84
CA VAL A 29 -3.81 3.98 12.98
C VAL A 29 -3.75 3.46 11.54
N ILE A 30 -2.55 3.27 10.98
CA ILE A 30 -2.40 2.70 9.64
C ILE A 30 -2.87 1.24 9.61
N LYS A 31 -2.62 0.46 10.67
CA LYS A 31 -3.09 -0.93 10.78
C LYS A 31 -4.60 -1.04 11.00
N SER A 32 -5.22 -0.12 11.74
CA SER A 32 -6.66 -0.18 12.03
C SER A 32 -7.52 0.06 10.78
N LEU A 33 -7.09 0.98 9.91
CA LEU A 33 -7.79 1.32 8.67
C LEU A 33 -8.21 0.09 7.82
N PRO A 34 -7.30 -0.79 7.37
CA PRO A 34 -7.69 -1.97 6.61
C PRO A 34 -8.51 -2.98 7.44
N LEU A 35 -8.32 -3.05 8.77
CA LEU A 35 -9.13 -3.92 9.64
C LEU A 35 -10.59 -3.47 9.71
N ASP A 36 -10.84 -2.16 9.72
CA ASP A 36 -12.20 -1.59 9.69
C ASP A 36 -12.93 -2.00 8.41
N TYR A 37 -12.27 -1.89 7.25
CA TYR A 37 -12.85 -2.34 5.97
C TYR A 37 -13.06 -3.86 5.91
N ILE A 38 -12.16 -4.67 6.51
CA ILE A 38 -12.33 -6.13 6.57
C ILE A 38 -13.60 -6.50 7.34
N ALA A 39 -13.96 -5.74 8.38
CA ALA A 39 -15.16 -5.98 9.17
C ALA A 39 -16.46 -5.81 8.35
N GLU A 40 -16.45 -4.97 7.32
CA GLU A 40 -17.59 -4.73 6.43
C GLU A 40 -17.87 -5.90 5.45
N ARG A 41 -16.93 -6.86 5.33
CA ARG A 41 -16.95 -7.99 4.38
C ARG A 41 -17.00 -7.55 2.91
N ASN A 42 -16.85 -8.51 1.99
CA ASN A 42 -16.88 -8.25 0.53
C ASN A 42 -15.86 -7.21 0.04
N VAL A 43 -14.68 -7.17 0.65
CA VAL A 43 -13.59 -6.25 0.30
C VAL A 43 -12.45 -6.99 -0.39
N VAL A 44 -11.84 -6.35 -1.39
CA VAL A 44 -10.57 -6.79 -1.99
C VAL A 44 -9.49 -5.79 -1.58
N ILE A 45 -8.47 -6.28 -0.88
CA ILE A 45 -7.28 -5.49 -0.51
C ILE A 45 -6.13 -5.90 -1.42
N GLU A 46 -5.51 -4.93 -2.09
CA GLU A 46 -4.38 -5.16 -2.99
C GLU A 46 -3.13 -4.38 -2.58
N GLY A 47 -2.00 -4.76 -3.19
CA GLY A 47 -0.72 -4.08 -3.00
C GLY A 47 -0.10 -4.31 -1.62
N ARG A 48 0.70 -3.34 -1.16
CA ARG A 48 1.49 -3.48 0.07
C ARG A 48 0.66 -3.44 1.35
N VAL A 49 -0.51 -2.80 1.31
CA VAL A 49 -1.43 -2.72 2.46
C VAL A 49 -1.92 -4.12 2.85
N ALA A 50 -2.04 -5.04 1.89
CA ALA A 50 -2.45 -6.42 2.16
C ALA A 50 -1.51 -7.13 3.15
N PHE A 51 -0.21 -6.79 3.17
CA PHE A 51 0.75 -7.38 4.12
C PHE A 51 0.43 -7.08 5.59
N LEU A 52 -0.24 -5.96 5.88
CA LEU A 52 -0.61 -5.57 7.24
C LEU A 52 -1.70 -6.44 7.85
N VAL A 53 -2.38 -7.23 7.04
CA VAL A 53 -3.58 -7.99 7.43
C VAL A 53 -3.46 -9.47 7.04
N LEU A 54 -2.28 -9.95 6.62
CA LEU A 54 -2.13 -11.35 6.21
C LEU A 54 -2.28 -12.34 7.36
N ASP A 55 -2.04 -11.94 8.60
CA ASP A 55 -2.12 -12.79 9.79
C ASP A 55 -3.49 -12.76 10.48
N THR A 56 -4.41 -11.89 10.02
CA THR A 56 -5.74 -11.79 10.61
C THR A 56 -6.63 -13.00 10.24
N PRO A 57 -7.45 -13.52 11.18
CA PRO A 57 -8.36 -14.63 10.91
C PRO A 57 -9.52 -14.27 9.98
N ASN A 58 -9.79 -12.98 9.76
CA ASN A 58 -10.93 -12.50 8.95
C ASN A 58 -10.62 -12.36 7.46
N VAL A 59 -9.49 -12.92 6.97
CA VAL A 59 -9.16 -12.99 5.54
C VAL A 59 -9.48 -14.37 5.00
N ASP A 60 -10.50 -14.44 4.15
CA ASP A 60 -11.00 -15.70 3.61
C ASP A 60 -10.09 -16.28 2.52
N ILE A 61 -9.49 -15.43 1.68
CA ILE A 61 -8.65 -15.84 0.54
C ILE A 61 -7.40 -14.95 0.47
N LYS A 62 -6.23 -15.57 0.34
CA LYS A 62 -4.94 -14.91 0.11
C LYS A 62 -4.42 -15.26 -1.28
N VAL A 63 -4.13 -14.26 -2.09
CA VAL A 63 -3.69 -14.45 -3.48
C VAL A 63 -2.35 -13.76 -3.68
N PHE A 64 -1.36 -14.51 -4.17
CA PHE A 64 -0.10 -13.95 -4.65
C PHE A 64 -0.08 -13.96 -6.17
N LEU A 65 -0.16 -12.79 -6.79
CA LEU A 65 -0.12 -12.64 -8.24
C LEU A 65 1.33 -12.49 -8.72
N TRP A 66 1.78 -13.42 -9.55
CA TRP A 66 3.14 -13.44 -10.09
C TRP A 66 3.13 -13.55 -11.62
N ALA A 67 4.15 -12.99 -12.27
CA ALA A 67 4.42 -13.17 -13.69
C ALA A 67 5.92 -13.02 -13.99
N PRO A 68 6.43 -13.61 -15.09
CA PRO A 68 7.81 -13.44 -15.52
C PRO A 68 8.20 -11.97 -15.69
N VAL A 69 9.45 -11.62 -15.35
CA VAL A 69 10.01 -10.25 -15.42
C VAL A 69 9.73 -9.61 -16.78
N GLN A 70 10.01 -10.33 -17.86
CA GLN A 70 9.85 -9.84 -19.22
C GLN A 70 8.40 -9.48 -19.54
N PHE A 71 7.45 -10.35 -19.17
CA PHE A 71 6.03 -10.11 -19.36
C PHE A 71 5.56 -8.86 -18.59
N ARG A 72 6.02 -8.69 -17.35
CA ARG A 72 5.71 -7.49 -16.55
C ARG A 72 6.28 -6.23 -17.19
N ALA A 73 7.53 -6.27 -17.65
CA ALA A 73 8.19 -5.14 -18.30
C ALA A 73 7.48 -4.73 -19.60
N GLU A 74 7.09 -5.68 -20.44
CA GLU A 74 6.32 -5.42 -21.67
C GLU A 74 4.96 -4.76 -21.36
N ARG A 75 4.26 -5.26 -20.33
CA ARG A 75 2.99 -4.66 -19.89
C ARG A 75 3.18 -3.23 -19.39
N ILE A 76 4.26 -2.95 -18.65
CA ILE A 76 4.58 -1.60 -18.16
C ILE A 76 4.95 -0.68 -19.32
N ALA A 77 5.82 -1.12 -20.23
CA ALA A 77 6.24 -0.38 -21.41
C ALA A 77 5.03 0.04 -22.25
N LYS A 78 4.13 -0.92 -22.56
CA LYS A 78 2.89 -0.65 -23.29
C LYS A 78 1.96 0.30 -22.54
N ARG A 79 1.74 0.08 -21.24
CA ARG A 79 0.81 0.91 -20.43
C ARG A 79 1.28 2.34 -20.25
N ARG A 80 2.59 2.55 -20.10
CA ARG A 80 3.20 3.86 -19.80
C ARG A 80 3.77 4.55 -21.03
N ASN A 81 3.75 3.89 -22.20
CA ASN A 81 4.35 4.36 -23.43
C ASN A 81 5.84 4.72 -23.27
N ILE A 82 6.60 3.80 -22.68
CA ILE A 82 8.05 3.91 -22.45
C ILE A 82 8.78 2.74 -23.09
N SER A 83 10.10 2.83 -23.23
CA SER A 83 10.90 1.73 -23.75
C SER A 83 10.89 0.52 -22.81
N ILE A 84 11.19 -0.67 -23.36
CA ILE A 84 11.30 -1.89 -22.56
C ILE A 84 12.43 -1.80 -21.53
N GLU A 85 13.52 -1.09 -21.86
CA GLU A 85 14.66 -0.89 -20.98
C GLU A 85 14.30 -0.01 -19.77
N GLU A 86 13.60 1.10 -20.00
CA GLU A 86 13.08 1.95 -18.92
C GLU A 86 12.08 1.18 -18.04
N ALA A 87 11.23 0.35 -18.64
CA ALA A 87 10.30 -0.49 -17.90
C ALA A 87 11.02 -1.53 -17.03
N LEU A 88 12.07 -2.17 -17.55
CA LEU A 88 12.91 -3.10 -16.78
C LEU A 88 13.61 -2.40 -15.62
N LYS A 89 14.13 -1.19 -15.82
CA LYS A 89 14.75 -0.40 -14.74
C LYS A 89 13.74 -0.04 -13.66
N ALA A 90 12.56 0.45 -14.03
CA ALA A 90 11.49 0.77 -13.09
C ALA A 90 11.00 -0.47 -12.32
N LEU A 91 10.93 -1.62 -12.99
CA LEU A 91 10.55 -2.90 -12.37
C LEU A 91 11.57 -3.34 -11.32
N ARG A 92 12.87 -3.25 -11.61
CA ARG A 92 13.94 -3.60 -10.65
C ARG A 92 13.86 -2.75 -9.40
N ASN A 93 13.80 -1.42 -9.55
CA ASN A 93 13.67 -0.52 -8.42
C ASN A 93 12.42 -0.86 -7.58
N SER A 94 11.28 -1.10 -8.26
CA SER A 94 10.04 -1.46 -7.57
C SER A 94 10.09 -2.81 -6.86
N ASP A 95 10.87 -3.78 -7.37
CA ASP A 95 11.03 -5.09 -6.76
C ASP A 95 12.08 -5.07 -5.63
N GLU A 96 13.11 -4.23 -5.71
CA GLU A 96 14.11 -4.03 -4.65
C GLU A 96 13.51 -3.29 -3.44
N GLU A 97 12.58 -2.37 -3.68
CA GLU A 97 11.83 -1.70 -2.61
C GLU A 97 10.81 -2.63 -1.94
N ARG A 98 10.56 -3.85 -2.43
CA ARG A 98 9.49 -4.75 -1.92
C ARG A 98 9.76 -5.29 -0.54
#